data_AF-A0AB39YI07-F1
#
_entry.id   AF-A0AB39YI07-F1
#
_cell.length_a   1.000
_cell.length_b   1.000
_cell.length_c   1.000
_cell.angle_alpha   90.00
_cell.angle_beta   90.00
_cell.angle_gamma   90.00
#
_symmetry.space_group_name_H-M   'P 1'
#
loop_
_entity.id
_entity.type
_entity.pdbx_description
1 polymer ?
#
loop_
_entity_poly.entity_id
_entity_poly.type
_entity_poly.pdbx_seq_one_letter_code
_entity_poly.pdbx_strand_id
1 'polypeptide(L)' 'MDNELLYVLLDGVTEPRLRLISEDEARALMVLLGMLDDEQQPEEVRHAAGEMRFRIGSRLAVPL' A
#
# COMPACT_ATOMS: atom_id res chain seq x y z
N MET A 1 13.56 -1.87 -12.35
CA MET A 1 13.17 -1.63 -10.95
C MET A 1 11.66 -1.65 -10.81
N ASP A 2 10.92 -1.06 -11.74
CA ASP A 2 9.45 -0.93 -11.66
C ASP A 2 8.70 -2.28 -11.57
N ASN A 3 9.17 -3.31 -12.27
CA ASN A 3 8.57 -4.65 -12.19
C ASN A 3 8.70 -5.28 -10.79
N GLU A 4 9.84 -5.11 -10.11
CA GLU A 4 10.04 -5.69 -8.77
C GLU A 4 9.17 -4.98 -7.74
N LEU A 5 9.08 -3.65 -7.81
CA LEU A 5 8.19 -2.87 -6.95
C LEU A 5 6.73 -3.29 -7.17
N LEU A 6 6.31 -3.44 -8.43
CA LEU A 6 4.97 -3.91 -8.76
C LEU A 6 4.69 -5.30 -8.19
N TYR A 7 5.63 -6.25 -8.29
CA TYR A 7 5.45 -7.58 -7.69
C TYR A 7 5.28 -7.54 -6.18
N VAL A 8 6.07 -6.72 -5.47
CA VAL A 8 5.95 -6.56 -4.01
C VAL A 8 4.60 -5.95 -3.63
N LEU A 9 4.14 -4.95 -4.38
CA LEU A 9 2.84 -4.33 -4.15
C LEU A 9 1.70 -5.33 -4.40
N LEU A 10 1.75 -6.07 -5.51
CA LEU A 10 0.75 -7.08 -5.85
C LEU A 10 0.68 -8.21 -4.83
N ASP A 11 1.84 -8.72 -4.38
CA ASP A 11 1.90 -9.73 -3.33
C ASP A 11 1.17 -9.24 -2.07
N GLY A 12 1.51 -8.03 -1.62
CA GLY A 12 0.85 -7.42 -0.48
C GLY A 12 -0.64 -7.15 -0.70
N VAL A 13 -1.07 -6.74 -1.90
CA VAL A 13 -2.49 -6.53 -2.24
C VAL A 13 -3.28 -7.84 -2.20
N THR A 14 -2.68 -8.93 -2.68
CA THR A 14 -3.32 -10.25 -2.74
C THR A 14 -3.35 -10.99 -1.40
N GLU A 15 -2.52 -10.59 -0.43
CA GLU A 15 -2.50 -11.17 0.92
C GLU A 15 -3.89 -11.09 1.58
N PRO A 16 -4.53 -12.22 1.96
CA PRO A 16 -5.92 -12.22 2.49
C PRO A 16 -6.12 -11.40 3.76
N ARG A 17 -5.08 -11.27 4.61
CA ARG A 17 -5.14 -10.49 5.85
C ARG A 17 -3.92 -9.61 5.99
N LEU A 18 -4.14 -8.31 5.91
CA LEU A 18 -3.12 -7.33 6.22
C LEU A 18 -2.76 -7.40 7.72
N ARG A 19 -1.55 -7.88 8.03
CA ARG A 19 -1.01 -7.86 9.40
C ARG A 19 -0.27 -6.55 9.63
N LEU A 20 -0.95 -5.56 10.19
CA LEU A 20 -0.31 -4.33 10.64
C LEU A 20 0.46 -4.62 11.94
N ILE A 21 1.73 -4.23 11.99
CA ILE A 21 2.59 -4.42 13.17
C ILE A 21 2.21 -3.41 14.26
N SER A 22 1.99 -2.15 13.88
CA SER A 22 1.42 -1.09 14.73
C SER A 22 0.69 -0.04 13.89
N GLU A 23 -0.09 0.81 14.57
CA GLU A 23 -0.78 1.94 13.94
C GLU A 23 0.21 2.98 13.37
N ASP A 24 1.30 3.28 14.07
CA ASP A 24 2.31 4.24 13.61
C ASP A 24 3.06 3.74 12.38
N GLU A 25 3.42 2.45 12.34
CA GLU A 25 4.04 1.85 11.16
C GLU A 25 3.07 1.83 9.97
N ALA A 26 1.78 1.60 10.22
CA ALA A 26 0.76 1.67 9.18
C ALA A 26 0.62 3.09 8.60
N ARG A 27 0.64 4.11 9.45
CA ARG A 27 0.63 5.53 9.04
C ARG A 27 1.88 5.89 8.25
N ALA A 28 3.07 5.46 8.70
CA ALA A 28 4.32 5.66 7.96
C ALA A 28 4.28 5.01 6.58
N LEU A 29 3.76 3.78 6.49
CA LEU A 29 3.61 3.08 5.22
C LEU A 29 2.62 3.77 4.28
N MET A 30 1.52 4.32 4.78
CA MET A 30 0.60 5.12 3.95
C MET A 30 1.28 6.34 3.32
N VAL A 31 2.18 7.01 4.05
CA VAL A 31 2.96 8.15 3.51
C VAL A 31 3.90 7.68 2.40
N LEU A 32 4.64 6.58 2.61
CA LEU A 32 5.55 6.03 1.61
C LEU A 32 4.81 5.58 0.34
N LEU A 33 3.67 4.92 0.49
CA LEU A 33 2.82 4.53 -0.65
C LEU A 33 2.24 5.76 -1.37
N GLY A 34 2.03 6.88 -0.67
CA GLY A 34 1.60 8.13 -1.28
C GLY A 34 2.64 8.74 -2.23
N MET A 35 3.93 8.48 -1.99
CA MET A 35 5.00 8.89 -2.90
C MET A 35 4.97 8.13 -4.24
N LEU A 36 4.27 6.99 -4.29
CA LEU A 36 4.09 6.22 -5.51
C LEU A 36 2.93 6.73 -6.37
N ASP A 37 2.19 7.73 -5.90
CA ASP A 37 1.11 8.41 -6.64
C ASP A 37 1.65 9.53 -7.55
N ASP A 38 2.80 9.26 -8.19
CA ASP A 38 3.50 10.17 -9.09
C ASP A 38 3.22 9.76 -10.54
N GLU A 39 2.85 10.71 -11.41
CA GLU A 39 2.58 10.45 -12.83
C GLU A 39 3.76 9.82 -13.59
N GLN A 40 4.98 9.94 -13.06
CA GLN A 40 6.19 9.29 -13.58
C GLN A 40 6.24 7.78 -13.28
N GLN A 41 5.47 7.29 -12.32
CA GLN A 41 5.36 5.85 -12.03
C GLN A 41 4.48 5.16 -13.08
N PRO A 42 4.71 3.86 -13.36
CA PRO A 42 3.77 3.08 -14.16
C PRO A 42 2.37 3.08 -13.55
N GLU A 43 1.34 3.05 -14.40
CA GLU A 43 -0.06 3.04 -13.97
C GLU A 43 -0.36 1.89 -12.99
N GLU A 44 0.19 0.71 -13.26
CA GLU A 44 -0.01 -0.48 -12.42
C GLU A 44 0.58 -0.27 -11.01
N VAL A 45 1.72 0.41 -10.91
CA VAL A 45 2.36 0.74 -9.62
C VAL A 45 1.51 1.73 -8.84
N ARG A 46 1.02 2.80 -9.50
CA ARG A 46 0.13 3.78 -8.86
C ARG A 46 -1.16 3.11 -8.37
N HIS A 47 -1.73 2.25 -9.21
CA HIS A 47 -2.96 1.53 -8.89
C HIS A 47 -2.77 0.61 -7.68
N ALA A 48 -1.74 -0.24 -7.70
CA ALA A 48 -1.47 -1.17 -6.61
C ALA A 48 -1.14 -0.43 -5.30
N ALA A 49 -0.40 0.68 -5.36
CA ALA A 49 -0.13 1.53 -4.21
C ALA A 49 -1.42 2.18 -3.65
N GLY A 50 -2.32 2.62 -4.53
CA GLY A 50 -3.65 3.13 -4.18
C GLY A 50 -4.51 2.10 -3.46
N GLU A 51 -4.59 0.87 -4.00
CA GLU A 51 -5.31 -0.24 -3.36
C GLU A 51 -4.73 -0.56 -1.97
N MET A 52 -3.41 -0.61 -1.85
CA MET A 52 -2.75 -0.88 -0.58
C MET A 52 -3.08 0.21 0.47
N ARG A 53 -3.02 1.49 0.10
CA ARG A 53 -3.41 2.61 0.98
C ARG A 53 -4.86 2.47 1.43
N PHE A 54 -5.77 2.13 0.51
CA PHE A 54 -7.18 1.92 0.84
C PHE A 54 -7.38 0.79 1.86
N ARG A 55 -6.67 -0.34 1.68
CA ARG A 55 -6.76 -1.49 2.59
C ARG A 55 -6.22 -1.16 3.98
N ILE A 56 -5.10 -0.44 4.07
CA ILE A 56 -4.53 0.02 5.35
C ILE A 56 -5.49 1.00 6.04
N GLY A 57 -5.94 2.04 5.33
CA GLY A 57 -6.85 3.06 5.86
C GLY A 57 -8.16 2.46 6.36
N SER A 58 -8.74 1.52 5.60
CA SER A 58 -9.95 0.80 6.00
C SER A 58 -9.76 0.00 7.29
N ARG A 59 -8.56 -0.54 7.54
CA ARG A 59 -8.23 -1.26 8.78
C ARG A 59 -8.04 -0.32 9.97
N LEU A 60 -7.37 0.81 9.76
CA LEU A 60 -7.15 1.81 10.82
C LEU A 60 -8.44 2.53 11.25
N ALA A 61 -9.42 2.64 10.34
CA ALA A 61 -10.72 3.25 10.66
C ALA A 61 -11.64 2.34 11.51
N VAL A 62 -11.32 1.05 11.65
CA VAL A 62 -12.07 0.12 12.49
C VAL A 62 -11.50 0.19 13.91
N PRO A 63 -12.32 0.49 14.94
CA PRO A 63 -11.88 0.41 16.33
C PRO A 63 -11.41 -1.03 16.66
N LEU A 64 -10.28 -1.15 17.37
CA LEU A 64 -9.75 -2.42 17.86
C LEU A 64 -10.73 -3.14 18.80
#